data_AF-A0A5C6F5V5-F1
#
_entry.id   AF-A0A5C6F5V5-F1
#
_cell.length_a   1.000
_cell.length_b   1.000
_cell.length_c   1.000
_cell.angle_alpha   90.00
_cell.angle_beta   90.00
_cell.angle_gamma   90.00
#
_symmetry.space_group_name_H-M   'P 1'
#
loop_
_entity.id
_entity.type
_entity.pdbx_description
1 polymer ?
#
loop_
_entity_poly.entity_id
_entity_poly.type
_entity_poly.pdbx_seq_one_letter_code
_entity_poly.pdbx_strand_id
1 'polypeptide(L)' 'MTRAYDRRFFAFLAFLFFLAFLGFLGTDNYRHFALLASPAAFASLFFLIFIPRPAERIPERFRLKEQGDIYRALTGRI' A
#
# COMPACT_ATOMS: atom_id res chain seq x y z
N MET A 1 -1.26 -19.69 14.78
CA MET A 1 -1.36 -19.18 13.40
C MET A 1 -0.26 -18.17 13.15
N THR A 2 0.63 -18.43 12.19
CA THR A 2 1.70 -17.50 11.78
C THR A 2 1.08 -16.29 11.09
N ARG A 3 1.36 -15.08 11.60
CA ARG A 3 0.94 -13.82 11.01
C ARG A 3 2.09 -13.22 10.20
N ALA A 4 1.77 -12.55 9.10
CA ALA A 4 2.74 -11.86 8.26
C ALA A 4 2.16 -10.54 7.75
N TYR A 5 3.04 -9.58 7.49
CA TYR A 5 2.73 -8.35 6.77
C TYR A 5 2.91 -8.57 5.26
N ASP A 6 2.25 -7.76 4.46
CA ASP A 6 2.15 -7.96 3.01
C ASP A 6 2.84 -6.84 2.25
N ARG A 7 3.93 -7.16 1.55
CA ARG A 7 4.72 -6.22 0.73
C ARG A 7 3.91 -5.54 -0.37
N ARG A 8 2.70 -6.00 -0.70
CA ARG A 8 1.81 -5.33 -1.66
C ARG A 8 1.38 -3.92 -1.24
N PHE A 9 1.66 -3.48 -0.01
CA PHE A 9 1.50 -2.06 0.38
C PHE A 9 2.26 -1.10 -0.56
N PHE A 10 3.37 -1.53 -1.18
CA PHE A 10 4.08 -0.72 -2.20
C PHE A 10 3.20 -0.38 -3.41
N ALA A 11 2.33 -1.30 -3.84
CA ALA A 11 1.43 -1.04 -4.95
C ALA A 11 0.43 0.07 -4.60
N PHE A 12 -0.09 0.08 -3.37
CA PHE A 12 -0.99 1.12 -2.88
C PHE A 12 -0.26 2.45 -2.67
N LEU A 13 1.00 2.42 -2.22
CA LEU A 13 1.83 3.61 -2.10
C LEU A 13 2.10 4.25 -3.47
N ALA A 14 2.47 3.45 -4.46
CA ALA A 14 2.63 3.89 -5.84
C ALA A 14 1.31 4.40 -6.45
N PHE A 15 0.19 3.73 -6.15
CA PHE A 15 -1.12 4.17 -6.59
C PHE A 15 -1.53 5.52 -5.98
N LEU A 16 -1.26 5.76 -4.69
CA LEU A 16 -1.48 7.07 -4.08
C LEU A 16 -0.64 8.17 -4.75
N PHE A 17 0.62 7.87 -5.09
CA PHE A 17 1.46 8.80 -5.86
C PHE A 17 0.86 9.08 -7.25
N PHE A 18 0.36 8.04 -7.93
CA PHE A 18 -0.36 8.19 -9.19
C PHE A 18 -1.62 9.04 -9.05
N LEU A 19 -2.42 8.86 -8.00
CA LEU A 19 -3.61 9.69 -7.73
C LEU A 19 -3.24 11.16 -7.47
N ALA A 20 -2.18 11.40 -6.70
CA ALA A 20 -1.66 12.75 -6.47
C ALA A 20 -1.20 13.40 -7.78
N PHE A 21 -0.48 12.64 -8.61
CA PHE A 21 -0.06 13.08 -9.94
C PHE A 21 -1.25 13.39 -10.85
N LEU A 22 -2.29 12.53 -10.86
CA LEU A 22 -3.51 12.73 -11.64
C LEU A 22 -4.29 13.96 -11.18
N GLY A 23 -4.36 14.20 -9.87
CA GLY A 23 -4.94 15.41 -9.30
C GLY A 23 -4.15 16.68 -9.67
N PHE A 24 -2.82 16.58 -9.73
CA PHE A 24 -1.94 17.68 -10.13
C PHE A 24 -2.01 18.00 -11.63
N LEU A 25 -2.14 16.97 -12.49
CA LEU A 25 -2.23 17.12 -13.95
C LEU A 25 -3.50 17.82 -14.44
N GLY A 26 -4.46 18.09 -13.55
CA GLY A 26 -5.32 19.26 -13.70
C GLY A 26 -6.30 19.22 -14.87
N THR A 27 -6.90 18.07 -15.14
CA THR A 27 -8.11 17.99 -15.97
C THR A 27 -9.31 17.78 -15.05
N ASP A 28 -10.28 18.70 -15.04
CA ASP A 28 -11.45 18.68 -14.14
C ASP A 28 -12.19 17.32 -14.16
N ASN A 29 -12.13 16.64 -15.29
CA ASN A 29 -12.72 15.31 -15.52
C ASN A 29 -12.04 14.17 -14.75
N TYR A 30 -10.79 14.30 -14.29
CA TYR A 30 -10.10 13.21 -13.57
C TYR A 30 -9.87 13.51 -12.10
N ARG A 31 -9.94 14.79 -11.72
CA ARG A 31 -9.72 15.23 -10.33
C ARG A 31 -10.74 14.64 -9.36
N HIS A 32 -12.00 14.52 -9.76
CA HIS A 32 -13.05 13.96 -8.92
C HIS A 32 -12.90 12.44 -8.72
N PHE A 33 -12.48 11.70 -9.76
CA PHE A 33 -12.14 10.28 -9.63
C PHE A 33 -10.93 10.08 -8.71
N ALA A 34 -9.91 10.93 -8.84
CA ALA A 34 -8.74 10.88 -7.97
C ALA A 34 -9.11 11.14 -6.49
N LEU A 35 -9.96 12.15 -6.25
CA LEU A 35 -10.50 12.45 -4.93
C LEU A 35 -11.29 11.28 -4.35
N LEU A 36 -12.16 10.64 -5.14
CA LEU A 36 -12.96 9.50 -4.69
C LEU A 36 -12.12 8.24 -4.41
N ALA A 37 -11.08 8.00 -5.21
CA ALA A 37 -10.20 6.83 -5.05
C ALA A 37 -9.21 6.97 -3.89
N SER A 38 -8.85 8.20 -3.52
CA SER A 38 -7.81 8.46 -2.51
C SER A 38 -8.10 7.88 -1.11
N PRO A 39 -9.33 7.95 -0.55
CA PRO A 39 -9.62 7.40 0.78
C PRO A 39 -9.59 5.88 0.77
N ALA A 40 -10.06 5.24 -0.31
CA ALA A 40 -10.03 3.79 -0.46
C ALA A 40 -8.59 3.27 -0.58
N ALA A 41 -7.75 3.98 -1.34
CA ALA A 41 -6.33 3.67 -1.45
C ALA A 41 -5.60 3.84 -0.10
N PHE A 42 -5.88 4.91 0.63
CA PHE A 42 -5.29 5.18 1.94
C PHE A 42 -5.72 4.16 3.00
N ALA A 43 -7.01 3.82 3.05
CA ALA A 43 -7.53 2.78 3.93
C ALA A 43 -6.87 1.42 3.62
N SER A 44 -6.78 1.05 2.34
CA SER A 44 -6.13 -0.20 1.94
C SER A 44 -4.67 -0.25 2.34
N LEU A 45 -3.94 0.87 2.20
CA LEU A 45 -2.56 1.00 2.66
C LEU A 45 -2.46 0.81 4.18
N PHE A 46 -3.32 1.47 4.95
CA PHE A 46 -3.37 1.34 6.40
C PHE A 46 -3.61 -0.12 6.84
N PHE A 47 -4.57 -0.80 6.23
CA PHE A 47 -4.85 -2.22 6.50
C PHE A 47 -3.70 -3.17 6.10
N LEU A 48 -2.82 -2.78 5.17
CA LEU A 48 -1.67 -3.59 4.78
C LEU A 48 -0.45 -3.38 5.68
N ILE A 49 -0.28 -2.15 6.20
CA ILE A 49 0.86 -1.79 7.04
C ILE A 49 0.63 -2.17 8.50
N PHE A 50 -0.56 -1.89 9.05
CA PHE A 50 -0.81 -1.99 10.49
C PHE A 50 -1.51 -3.28 10.92
N ILE A 51 -2.18 -3.97 9.99
CA ILE A 51 -2.98 -5.15 10.33
C ILE A 51 -2.31 -6.40 9.74
N PRO A 52 -1.63 -7.20 10.58
CA PRO A 52 -0.98 -8.42 10.12
C PRO A 52 -2.04 -9.47 9.75
N ARG A 53 -1.82 -10.17 8.64
CA ARG A 53 -2.77 -11.15 8.08
C ARG A 53 -2.26 -12.58 8.28
N PRO A 54 -3.15 -13.59 8.19
CA PRO A 54 -2.72 -14.98 8.19
C PRO A 54 -1.71 -15.23 7.06
N ALA A 55 -0.54 -15.79 7.38
CA ALA A 55 0.53 -16.02 6.40
C ALA A 55 0.06 -16.92 5.24
N GLU A 56 -0.87 -17.84 5.49
CA GLU A 56 -1.51 -18.70 4.49
C GLU A 56 -2.20 -17.92 3.36
N ARG A 57 -2.67 -16.70 3.64
CA ARG A 57 -3.35 -15.83 2.65
C ARG A 57 -2.39 -14.94 1.86
N ILE A 58 -1.09 -14.95 2.19
CA ILE A 58 -0.07 -14.12 1.54
C ILE A 58 0.93 -15.05 0.83
N PRO A 59 1.21 -14.88 -0.47
CA PRO A 59 2.27 -15.63 -1.15
C PRO A 59 3.63 -15.38 -0.50
N GLU A 60 4.46 -16.42 -0.38
CA GLU A 60 5.74 -16.36 0.36
C GLU A 60 6.64 -15.20 -0.04
N ARG A 61 6.74 -14.91 -1.34
CA ARG A 61 7.52 -13.80 -1.90
C ARG A 61 7.11 -12.40 -1.41
N PHE A 62 5.91 -12.24 -0.85
CA PHE A 62 5.39 -10.97 -0.36
C PHE A 62 5.28 -10.91 1.17
N ARG A 63 5.67 -11.97 1.89
CA ARG A 63 5.58 -12.03 3.35
C ARG A 63 6.70 -11.22 3.98
N LEU A 64 6.33 -10.37 4.92
CA LEU A 64 7.22 -9.67 5.82
C LEU A 64 6.93 -10.21 7.24
N LYS A 65 7.98 -10.62 7.96
CA LYS A 65 7.81 -11.34 9.23
C LYS A 65 7.59 -10.37 10.37
N GLU A 66 8.30 -9.25 10.35
CA GLU A 66 8.25 -8.23 11.38
C GLU A 66 7.82 -6.89 10.82
N GLN A 67 7.26 -6.04 11.68
CA GLN A 67 6.92 -4.66 11.29
C GLN A 67 8.17 -3.86 10.91
N GLY A 68 9.32 -4.18 11.49
CA GLY A 68 10.62 -3.60 11.11
C GLY A 68 11.00 -3.88 9.65
N ASP A 69 10.54 -5.00 9.08
CA ASP A 69 10.79 -5.33 7.68
C ASP A 69 10.05 -4.40 6.72
N ILE A 70 8.96 -3.76 7.16
CA ILE A 70 8.27 -2.71 6.37
C ILE A 70 9.22 -1.50 6.19
N TYR A 71 9.87 -1.07 7.27
CA TYR A 71 10.84 0.04 7.23
C TYR A 71 12.09 -0.32 6.43
N ARG A 72 12.62 -1.54 6.61
CA ARG A 72 13.73 -2.05 5.79
C ARG A 72 13.35 -2.07 4.32
N ALA A 73 12.11 -2.48 4.01
CA ALA A 73 11.63 -2.49 2.65
C ALA A 73 11.49 -1.08 2.06
N LEU A 74 10.96 -0.12 2.83
CA LEU A 74 10.83 1.28 2.40
C LEU A 74 12.19 1.95 2.16
N THR A 75 13.21 1.56 2.92
CA THR A 75 14.56 2.12 2.83
C THR A 75 15.48 1.34 1.88
N GLY A 76 14.99 0.29 1.22
CA GLY A 76 15.78 -0.55 0.31
C GLY A 76 16.83 -1.41 1.03
N ARG A 77 16.72 -1.61 2.34
CA ARG A 77 17.64 -2.42 3.17
C ARG A 77 17.18 -3.88 3.31
N ILE A 78 16.65 -4.47 2.23
CA ILE A 78 16.16 -5.87 2.20
C ILE A 78 17.28 -6.79 1.72
#